data_AF-A0A920VSR3-F1
#
_entry.id   AF-A0A920VSR3-F1
#
_cell.length_a   1.000
_cell.length_b   1.000
_cell.length_c   1.000
_cell.angle_alpha   90.00
_cell.angle_beta   90.00
_cell.angle_gamma   90.00
#
_symmetry.space_group_name_H-M   'P 1'
#
loop_
_entity.id
_entity.type
_entity.pdbx_description
1 polymer ?
#
loop_
_entity_poly.entity_id
_entity_poly.type
_entity_poly.pdbx_seq_one_letter_code
_entity_poly.pdbx_strand_id
1 'polypeptide(L)'
;MIKQRKDSSNQFSSAGRNELAQKEEREIETLTEFLPEQLGEEEIKKLVTKAIINLKAETPQDIGKVMGSLKSDLQGKADMSLVSQLVKENLAK
;
A
#
# COMPACT_ATOMS: atom_id res chain seq x y z
N MET A 1 -3.40 -2.56 11.43
CA MET A 1 -2.50 -3.25 12.38
C MET A 1 -1.08 -3.36 11.82
N ILE A 2 -0.84 -4.05 10.69
CA ILE A 2 0.52 -4.17 10.09
C ILE A 2 1.17 -2.80 9.81
N LYS A 3 0.44 -1.86 9.20
CA LYS A 3 0.95 -0.49 8.97
C LYS A 3 1.45 0.19 10.25
N GLN A 4 0.67 0.12 11.33
CA GLN A 4 1.04 0.70 12.62
C GLN A 4 2.32 0.09 13.18
N ARG A 5 2.51 -1.23 13.04
CA ARG A 5 3.74 -1.91 13.45
C ARG A 5 4.93 -1.50 12.59
N LYS A 6 4.73 -1.32 11.28
CA LYS A 6 5.77 -0.83 10.36
C LYS A 6 6.21 0.58 10.73
N ASP A 7 5.26 1.44 11.06
CA ASP A 7 5.53 2.80 11.57
C ASP A 7 6.31 2.75 12.90
N SER A 8 5.92 1.86 13.84
CA SER A 8 6.65 1.65 15.10
C SER A 8 8.07 1.12 14.87
N SER A 9 8.25 0.14 13.98
CA SER A 9 9.57 -0.40 13.64
C SER A 9 10.50 0.70 13.13
N ASN A 10 10.01 1.53 12.20
CA ASN A 10 10.76 2.66 11.65
C ASN A 10 11.15 3.67 12.75
N GLN A 11 10.23 3.99 13.67
CA GLN A 11 10.51 4.88 14.80
C GLN A 11 11.57 4.29 15.73
N PHE A 12 11.48 3.01 16.08
CA PHE A 12 12.47 2.34 16.93
C PHE A 12 13.84 2.28 16.27
N SER A 13 13.90 1.93 14.98
CA SER A 13 15.15 1.93 14.21
C SER A 13 15.77 3.33 14.16
N SER A 14 14.98 4.36 13.88
CA SER A 14 15.43 5.76 13.85
C SER A 14 15.92 6.26 15.22
N ALA A 15 15.41 5.69 16.31
CA ALA A 15 15.83 5.98 17.68
C ALA A 15 17.00 5.09 18.17
N GLY A 16 17.60 4.27 17.31
CA GLY A 16 18.68 3.33 17.65
C GLY A 16 18.25 2.13 18.50
N ARG A 17 16.94 1.91 18.66
CA ARG A 17 16.36 0.82 19.46
C ARG A 17 16.10 -0.42 18.61
N ASN A 18 17.16 -0.98 18.04
CA ASN A 18 17.08 -2.07 17.05
C ASN A 18 16.36 -3.33 17.57
N GLU A 19 16.46 -3.64 18.86
CA GLU A 19 15.75 -4.79 19.44
C GLU A 19 14.22 -4.64 19.37
N LEU A 20 13.71 -3.42 19.57
CA LEU A 20 12.28 -3.13 19.46
C LEU A 20 11.84 -3.11 18.01
N ALA A 21 12.67 -2.59 17.09
CA ALA A 21 12.40 -2.66 15.65
C ALA A 21 12.27 -4.11 15.17
N GLN A 22 13.24 -4.97 15.52
CA GLN A 22 13.17 -6.40 15.19
C GLN A 22 11.96 -7.10 15.80
N LYS A 23 11.53 -6.68 17.01
CA LYS A 23 10.31 -7.23 17.61
C LYS A 23 9.09 -6.90 16.75
N GLU A 24 8.95 -5.66 16.30
CA GLU A 24 7.85 -5.28 15.42
C GLU A 24 7.93 -5.99 14.06
N GLU A 25 9.13 -6.17 13.50
CA GLU A 25 9.34 -6.89 12.24
C GLU A 25 8.89 -8.36 12.33
N ARG A 26 9.24 -9.08 13.40
CA ARG A 26 8.78 -10.46 13.64
C ARG A 26 7.25 -10.55 13.77
N GLU A 27 6.64 -9.58 14.42
CA GLU A 27 5.19 -9.49 14.55
C GLU A 27 4.53 -9.21 13.19
N ILE A 28 5.15 -8.38 12.36
CA ILE A 28 4.70 -8.12 10.98
C ILE A 28 4.78 -9.40 10.15
N GLU A 29 5.88 -10.15 10.21
CA GLU A 29 6.03 -11.44 9.51
C GLU A 29 4.91 -12.40 9.90
N THR A 30 4.72 -12.60 11.20
CA THR A 30 3.67 -13.49 11.74
C THR A 30 2.28 -13.06 11.26
N LEU A 31 1.97 -11.76 11.30
CA LEU A 31 0.68 -11.24 10.83
C LEU A 31 0.52 -11.34 9.30
N THR A 32 1.61 -11.30 8.55
CA THR A 32 1.59 -11.39 7.09
C THR A 32 1.24 -12.80 6.62
N GLU A 33 1.58 -13.85 7.39
CA GLU A 33 1.17 -15.23 7.09
C GLU A 33 -0.36 -15.42 7.08
N PHE A 34 -1.10 -14.57 7.80
CA PHE A 34 -2.57 -14.59 7.82
C PHE A 34 -3.21 -13.73 6.73
N LEU A 35 -2.41 -13.03 5.92
CA LEU A 35 -2.89 -12.28 4.78
C LEU A 35 -2.82 -13.11 3.49
N PRO A 36 -3.71 -12.87 2.52
CA PRO A 36 -3.49 -13.29 1.15
C PRO A 36 -2.12 -12.80 0.64
N GLU A 37 -1.55 -13.54 -0.31
CA GLU A 37 -0.31 -13.16 -1.00
C GLU A 37 -0.35 -11.67 -1.38
N GLN A 38 0.60 -10.91 -0.82
CA GLN A 38 0.68 -9.49 -1.06
C GLN A 38 1.32 -9.26 -2.42
N LEU A 39 0.69 -8.42 -3.23
CA LEU A 39 1.24 -7.96 -4.49
C LEU A 39 2.48 -7.10 -4.25
N GLY A 40 3.48 -7.27 -5.11
CA GLY A 40 4.66 -6.41 -5.10
C GLY A 40 4.31 -4.98 -5.52
N GLU A 41 5.14 -4.01 -5.12
CA GLU A 41 4.96 -2.59 -5.48
C GLU A 41 4.84 -2.40 -7.01
N GLU A 42 5.66 -3.10 -7.79
CA GLU A 42 5.63 -3.05 -9.26
C GLU A 42 4.33 -3.59 -9.86
N GLU A 43 3.72 -4.62 -9.25
CA GLU A 43 2.42 -5.13 -9.68
C GLU A 43 1.30 -4.17 -9.34
N ILE A 44 1.36 -3.56 -8.15
CA ILE A 44 0.41 -2.53 -7.73
C ILE A 44 0.46 -1.34 -8.70
N LYS A 45 1.66 -0.87 -9.06
CA LYS A 45 1.84 0.20 -10.06
C LYS A 45 1.18 -0.16 -11.40
N LYS A 46 1.43 -1.37 -11.92
CA LYS A 46 0.81 -1.83 -13.17
C LYS A 46 -0.71 -1.82 -13.10
N LEU A 47 -1.30 -2.30 -12.00
CA LEU A 47 -2.75 -2.31 -11.80
C LEU A 47 -3.32 -0.89 -11.71
N VAL A 48 -2.65 0.01 -10.99
CA VAL A 48 -3.03 1.43 -10.92
C VAL A 48 -3.02 2.08 -12.31
N THR A 49 -1.92 1.95 -13.06
CA THR A 49 -1.82 2.50 -14.42
C THR A 49 -2.90 1.92 -15.34
N LYS A 50 -3.13 0.61 -15.27
CA LYS A 50 -4.18 -0.06 -16.06
C LYS A 50 -5.56 0.47 -15.72
N ALA A 51 -5.87 0.67 -14.44
CA ALA A 51 -7.15 1.22 -14.01
C ALA A 51 -7.34 2.67 -14.50
N ILE A 52 -6.31 3.50 -14.43
CA ILE A 52 -6.35 4.88 -14.93
C ILE A 52 -6.64 4.92 -16.43
N ILE A 53 -5.94 4.10 -17.23
CA ILE A 53 -6.14 4.00 -18.69
C ILE A 53 -7.56 3.51 -19.01
N ASN A 54 -8.01 2.43 -18.36
CA ASN A 54 -9.33 1.85 -18.61
C ASN A 54 -10.47 2.81 -18.28
N LEU A 55 -10.31 3.60 -17.21
CA LEU A 55 -11.32 4.54 -16.75
C LEU A 55 -11.23 5.91 -17.43
N LYS A 56 -10.21 6.11 -18.27
CA LYS A 56 -9.83 7.40 -18.87
C LYS A 56 -9.77 8.51 -17.82
N ALA A 57 -9.16 8.19 -16.68
CA ALA A 57 -8.99 9.11 -15.58
C ALA A 57 -7.83 10.06 -15.89
N GLU A 58 -8.07 11.36 -15.78
CA GLU A 58 -7.06 12.39 -16.12
C GLU A 58 -6.91 13.44 -15.02
N THR A 59 -7.90 13.55 -14.13
CA THR A 59 -7.95 14.64 -13.15
C THR A 59 -7.96 14.12 -11.71
N PRO A 60 -7.64 14.96 -10.72
CA PRO A 60 -7.80 14.62 -9.31
C PRO A 60 -9.24 14.25 -8.92
N GLN A 61 -10.25 14.68 -9.69
CA GLN A 61 -11.65 14.30 -9.46
C GLN A 61 -11.89 12.80 -9.72
N ASP A 62 -11.08 12.18 -10.57
CA ASP A 62 -11.18 10.78 -10.93
C ASP A 62 -10.58 9.83 -9.88
N ILE A 63 -9.85 10.35 -8.89
CA ILE A 63 -9.19 9.54 -7.86
C ILE A 63 -10.20 8.60 -7.18
N GLY A 64 -11.39 9.10 -6.81
CA GLY A 64 -12.41 8.28 -6.16
C GLY A 64 -12.91 7.12 -7.04
N LYS A 65 -13.04 7.38 -8.34
CA LYS A 65 -13.46 6.39 -9.35
C LYS A 65 -12.40 5.30 -9.54
N VAL A 66 -11.13 5.70 -9.68
CA VAL A 66 -10.00 4.77 -9.83
C VAL A 66 -9.83 3.92 -8.57
N MET A 67 -9.87 4.53 -7.38
CA MET A 67 -9.80 3.82 -6.11
C MET A 67 -10.96 2.82 -5.95
N GLY A 68 -12.18 3.19 -6.37
CA GLY A 68 -13.34 2.31 -6.36
C GLY A 68 -13.15 1.07 -7.23
N SER A 69 -12.60 1.22 -8.45
CA SER A 69 -12.32 0.10 -9.35
C SER A 69 -11.24 -0.83 -8.83
N LEU A 70 -10.20 -0.29 -8.18
CA LEU A 70 -9.08 -1.08 -7.67
C LEU A 70 -9.40 -1.83 -6.38
N LYS A 71 -10.44 -1.42 -5.65
CA LYS A 71 -10.78 -1.99 -4.35
C LYS A 71 -11.01 -3.51 -4.42
N SER A 72 -11.75 -4.00 -5.41
CA SER A 72 -12.03 -5.43 -5.54
C SER A 72 -10.79 -6.28 -5.83
N ASP A 73 -9.84 -5.72 -6.58
CA ASP A 73 -8.62 -6.43 -7.01
C ASP A 73 -7.51 -6.37 -5.95
N LEU A 74 -7.45 -5.28 -5.18
CA LEU A 74 -6.35 -4.97 -4.27
C LEU A 74 -6.69 -5.10 -2.78
N GLN A 75 -7.98 -5.13 -2.40
CA GLN A 75 -8.36 -5.23 -0.99
C GLN A 75 -7.85 -6.54 -0.37
N GLY A 76 -7.04 -6.41 0.68
CA GLY A 76 -6.41 -7.54 1.36
C GLY A 76 -5.18 -8.11 0.65
N LYS A 77 -4.88 -7.67 -0.57
CA LYS A 77 -3.70 -8.10 -1.37
C LYS A 77 -2.66 -7.00 -1.55
N ALA A 78 -2.98 -5.76 -1.17
CA ALA A 78 -2.07 -4.63 -1.25
C ALA A 78 -2.32 -3.62 -0.12
N ASP A 79 -1.31 -2.82 0.21
CA ASP A 79 -1.47 -1.65 1.07
C ASP A 79 -2.25 -0.57 0.34
N MET A 80 -3.52 -0.38 0.73
CA MET A 80 -4.39 0.63 0.14
C MET A 80 -3.86 2.07 0.32
N SER A 81 -2.98 2.32 1.29
CA SER A 81 -2.29 3.60 1.43
C SER A 81 -1.33 3.84 0.26
N LEU A 82 -0.54 2.82 -0.09
CA LEU A 82 0.39 2.86 -1.24
C LEU A 82 -0.40 3.01 -2.54
N VAL A 83 -1.48 2.25 -2.71
CA VAL A 83 -2.39 2.39 -3.87
C VAL A 83 -2.88 3.84 -4.01
N SER A 84 -3.37 4.43 -2.92
CA SER A 84 -3.88 5.81 -2.94
C SER A 84 -2.80 6.83 -3.28
N GLN A 85 -1.58 6.65 -2.76
CA GLN A 85 -0.44 7.49 -3.08
C GLN A 85 -0.11 7.41 -4.57
N LEU A 86 0.02 6.20 -5.13
CA LEU A 86 0.32 5.99 -6.55
C LEU A 86 -0.77 6.58 -7.47
N VAL A 87 -2.04 6.41 -7.13
CA VAL A 87 -3.15 7.00 -7.89
C VAL A 87 -3.07 8.52 -7.87
N LYS A 88 -2.80 9.12 -6.71
CA LYS A 88 -2.63 10.58 -6.57
C LYS A 88 -1.44 11.08 -7.40
N GLU A 89 -0.29 10.43 -7.31
CA GLU A 89 0.90 10.80 -8.06
C GLU A 89 0.69 10.76 -9.58
N ASN A 90 -0.16 9.85 -10.08
CA ASN A 90 -0.48 9.75 -11.50
C ASN A 90 -1.51 10.78 -11.97
N LEU A 91 -2.46 11.18 -11.11
CA LEU A 91 -3.59 12.06 -11.47
C LEU A 91 -3.47 13.51 -10.97
N ALA A 92 -2.49 13.81 -10.11
CA ALA A 92 -2.18 15.17 -9.64
C ALA A 92 -1.14 15.89 -10.52
N LYS A 93 -0.95 15.42 -11.74
CA LYS A 93 -0.13 16.09 -12.77
C LYS A 93 -0.87 17.27 -13.39
#